data_AF-A0A8T0KJU9-F1
#
_entry.id   AF-A0A8T0KJU9-F1
#
_cell.length_a   1.000
_cell.length_b   1.000
_cell.length_c   1.000
_cell.angle_alpha   90.00
_cell.angle_beta   90.00
_cell.angle_gamma   90.00
#
_symmetry.space_group_name_H-M   'P 1'
#
loop_
_entity.id
_entity.type
_entity.pdbx_description
1 polymer ?
#
loop_
_entity_poly.entity_id
_entity_poly.type
_entity_poly.pdbx_seq_one_letter_code
_entity_poly.pdbx_strand_id
1 'polypeptide(L)'
;MLYQNLISVVIVSVLSIMGLVSTEPLTWRLIKVWLPVNVIFVGMLVTSMFSLRYINVAMVTVLKNVTNVITALGEMYLFKKHHDGKVWAALFLMIISAITGGITDLSFNAIGYAWQTLNCFLTASYSLTLRRVMDTAKQVTKSGNLNEFSMVLLNNTLSLPLGFFLIVVFNEVDYLLRTPLLRLPSFWLVMTFSGILGLAISFTSMWFLHQTGATTYSLVGSLNKIPLSVAGILLFKVPTSLENAASIFFGLLAGVFFARAKIREKSQS
;
A
#
# COMPACT_ATOMS: atom_id res chain seq x y z
N MET A 1 3.03 -12.61 3.04
CA MET A 1 1.70 -12.15 2.62
C MET A 1 0.60 -13.16 2.95
N LEU A 2 0.60 -14.38 2.37
CA LEU A 2 -0.49 -15.35 2.55
C LEU A 2 -0.83 -15.61 4.02
N TYR A 3 0.18 -15.92 4.85
CA TYR A 3 -0.04 -16.18 6.28
C TYR A 3 -0.59 -14.96 7.04
N GLN A 4 -0.10 -13.75 6.76
CA GLN A 4 -0.61 -12.52 7.40
C GLN A 4 -2.08 -12.28 7.05
N ASN A 5 -2.47 -12.49 5.79
CA ASN A 5 -3.86 -12.37 5.37
C ASN A 5 -4.73 -13.46 6.01
N LEU A 6 -4.21 -14.67 6.18
CA LEU A 6 -4.90 -15.76 6.86
C LEU A 6 -5.17 -15.41 8.33
N ILE A 7 -4.17 -14.87 9.03
CA ILE A 7 -4.32 -14.40 10.42
C ILE A 7 -5.40 -13.31 10.50
N SER A 8 -5.40 -12.34 9.58
CA SER A 8 -6.44 -11.31 9.51
C SER A 8 -7.84 -11.92 9.34
N VAL A 9 -8.00 -12.89 8.44
CA VAL A 9 -9.29 -13.58 8.22
C VAL A 9 -9.72 -14.33 9.48
N VAL A 10 -8.83 -15.15 10.07
CA VAL A 10 -9.13 -15.95 11.27
C VAL A 10 -9.56 -15.05 12.42
N ILE A 11 -8.81 -13.98 12.72
CA ILE A 11 -9.13 -13.08 13.83
C ILE A 11 -10.49 -12.41 13.61
N VAL A 12 -10.74 -11.84 12.42
CA VAL A 12 -12.01 -11.14 12.14
C VAL A 12 -13.19 -12.11 12.14
N SER A 13 -13.02 -13.32 11.59
CA SER A 13 -14.05 -14.36 11.62
C SER A 13 -14.38 -14.81 13.04
N VAL A 14 -13.37 -15.04 13.90
CA VAL A 14 -13.58 -15.40 15.31
C VAL A 14 -14.32 -14.29 16.05
N LEU A 15 -13.89 -13.03 15.90
CA LEU A 15 -14.58 -11.89 16.50
C LEU A 15 -16.04 -11.77 16.03
N SER A 16 -16.31 -12.09 14.76
CA SER A 16 -17.66 -12.07 14.21
C SER A 16 -18.53 -13.20 14.76
N ILE A 17 -17.98 -14.41 14.92
CA ILE A 17 -18.69 -15.55 15.52
C ILE A 17 -18.99 -15.29 17.00
N MET A 18 -18.08 -14.61 17.72
CA MET A 18 -18.30 -14.18 19.10
C MET A 18 -19.33 -13.03 19.23
N GLY A 19 -19.83 -12.48 18.12
CA GLY A 19 -20.76 -11.35 18.13
C GLY A 19 -20.14 -10.01 18.51
N LEU A 20 -18.80 -9.92 18.57
CA LEU A 20 -18.08 -8.68 18.93
C LEU A 20 -18.02 -7.69 17.75
N VAL A 21 -18.07 -8.19 16.51
CA VAL A 21 -18.11 -7.38 15.30
C VAL A 21 -19.20 -7.86 14.35
N SER A 22 -19.86 -6.93 13.67
CA SER A 22 -20.74 -7.26 12.56
C SER A 22 -19.94 -7.41 11.28
N THR A 23 -20.20 -8.45 10.50
CA THR A 23 -19.64 -8.61 9.16
C THR A 23 -20.74 -8.94 8.15
N GLU A 24 -20.58 -8.42 6.94
CA GLU A 24 -21.49 -8.68 5.84
C GLU A 24 -21.21 -10.06 5.23
N PRO A 25 -22.26 -10.82 4.89
CA PRO A 25 -22.08 -12.10 4.23
C PRO A 25 -21.43 -11.92 2.86
N LEU A 26 -20.46 -12.77 2.56
CA LEU A 26 -19.75 -12.82 1.29
C LEU A 26 -20.69 -13.29 0.18
N THR A 27 -21.38 -12.36 -0.48
CA THR A 27 -22.22 -12.68 -1.65
C THR A 27 -21.38 -12.72 -2.92
N TRP A 28 -21.79 -13.53 -3.89
CA TRP A 28 -21.05 -13.65 -5.15
C TRP A 28 -21.02 -12.35 -5.96
N ARG A 29 -22.05 -11.51 -5.83
CA ARG A 29 -22.09 -10.17 -6.43
C ARG A 29 -21.01 -9.26 -5.83
N LEU A 30 -20.91 -9.24 -4.50
CA LEU A 30 -19.91 -8.46 -3.78
C LEU A 30 -18.49 -8.92 -4.10
N ILE A 31 -18.26 -10.24 -4.15
CA ILE A 31 -16.96 -10.80 -4.54
C ILE A 31 -16.57 -10.36 -5.95
N LYS A 32 -17.47 -10.44 -6.94
CA LYS A 32 -17.17 -10.01 -8.32
C LYS A 32 -16.79 -8.53 -8.40
N VAL A 33 -17.47 -7.67 -7.63
CA VAL A 33 -17.18 -6.23 -7.59
C VAL A 33 -15.84 -5.94 -6.90
N TRP A 34 -15.48 -6.73 -5.87
CA TRP A 34 -14.25 -6.54 -5.09
C TRP A 34 -13.01 -7.26 -5.66
N LEU A 35 -13.19 -8.28 -6.50
CA LEU A 35 -12.08 -9.07 -7.02
C LEU A 35 -11.04 -8.24 -7.80
N PRO A 36 -11.42 -7.30 -8.69
CA PRO A 36 -10.43 -6.50 -9.42
C PRO A 36 -9.53 -5.66 -8.51
N VAL A 37 -10.08 -5.05 -7.46
CA VAL A 37 -9.25 -4.30 -6.50
C VAL A 37 -8.30 -5.21 -5.74
N ASN A 38 -8.73 -6.45 -5.46
CA ASN A 38 -7.91 -7.45 -4.79
C ASN A 38 -6.73 -7.93 -5.64
N VAL A 39 -6.94 -8.15 -6.94
CA VAL A 39 -5.86 -8.49 -7.88
C VAL A 39 -4.79 -7.40 -7.91
N ILE A 40 -5.21 -6.12 -7.97
CA ILE A 40 -4.27 -4.99 -7.93
C ILE A 40 -3.57 -4.93 -6.57
N PHE A 41 -4.28 -5.16 -5.47
CA PHE A 41 -3.70 -5.19 -4.11
C PHE A 41 -2.60 -6.26 -3.99
N VAL A 42 -2.87 -7.49 -4.44
CA VAL A 42 -1.89 -8.57 -4.41
C VAL A 42 -0.68 -8.24 -5.29
N GLY A 43 -0.91 -7.74 -6.51
CA GLY A 43 0.16 -7.29 -7.40
C GLY A 43 1.01 -6.19 -6.78
N MET A 44 0.38 -5.21 -6.11
CA MET A 44 1.07 -4.16 -5.36
C MET A 44 1.95 -4.75 -4.25
N LEU A 45 1.48 -5.74 -3.49
CA LEU A 45 2.30 -6.35 -2.45
C LEU A 45 3.51 -7.11 -3.03
N VAL A 46 3.29 -7.91 -4.08
CA VAL A 46 4.35 -8.69 -4.73
C VAL A 46 5.43 -7.79 -5.32
N THR A 47 5.03 -6.77 -6.09
CA THR A 47 5.99 -5.81 -6.69
C THR A 47 6.74 -5.02 -5.63
N SER A 48 6.11 -4.71 -4.49
CA SER A 48 6.78 -4.07 -3.36
C SER A 48 7.83 -4.99 -2.72
N MET A 49 7.55 -6.29 -2.60
CA MET A 49 8.50 -7.27 -2.06
C MET A 49 9.71 -7.45 -2.99
N PHE A 50 9.48 -7.55 -4.30
CA PHE A 50 10.58 -7.61 -5.27
C PHE A 50 11.40 -6.33 -5.32
N SER A 51 10.78 -5.15 -5.20
CA SER A 51 11.50 -3.88 -5.09
C SER A 51 12.44 -3.85 -3.88
N LEU A 52 11.93 -4.19 -2.69
CA LEU A 52 12.70 -4.22 -1.44
C LEU A 52 13.81 -5.28 -1.41
N ARG A 53 13.78 -6.27 -2.30
CA ARG A 53 14.87 -7.23 -2.47
C ARG A 53 16.11 -6.59 -3.11
N TYR A 54 15.93 -5.56 -3.93
CA TYR A 54 17.00 -4.96 -4.74
C TYR A 54 17.34 -3.52 -4.35
N ILE A 55 16.43 -2.79 -3.71
CA ILE A 55 16.62 -1.40 -3.29
C ILE A 55 16.37 -1.27 -1.79
N ASN A 56 17.13 -0.39 -1.14
CA ASN A 56 16.96 -0.05 0.26
C ASN A 56 15.61 0.65 0.55
N VAL A 57 15.15 0.57 1.81
CA VAL A 57 13.84 1.08 2.25
C VAL A 57 13.69 2.59 2.02
N ALA A 58 14.76 3.37 2.22
CA ALA A 58 14.73 4.82 2.08
C ALA A 58 14.50 5.24 0.63
N MET A 59 15.19 4.60 -0.31
CA MET A 59 15.04 4.90 -1.74
C MET A 59 13.69 4.41 -2.28
N VAL A 60 13.20 3.24 -1.86
CA VAL A 60 11.81 2.80 -2.13
C VAL A 60 10.81 3.86 -1.68
N THR A 61 11.05 4.45 -0.50
CA THR A 61 10.19 5.47 0.08
C THR A 61 10.17 6.76 -0.74
N VAL A 62 11.32 7.23 -1.24
CA VAL A 62 11.41 8.39 -2.14
C VAL A 62 10.71 8.11 -3.46
N LEU A 63 11.00 6.98 -4.11
CA LEU A 63 10.38 6.61 -5.39
C LEU A 63 8.85 6.48 -5.26
N LYS A 64 8.35 6.08 -4.09
CA LYS A 64 6.91 6.01 -3.81
C LYS A 64 6.23 7.39 -3.78
N ASN A 65 6.96 8.50 -3.83
CA ASN A 65 6.37 9.82 -4.08
C ASN A 65 5.88 9.97 -5.52
N VAL A 66 6.45 9.23 -6.49
CA VAL A 66 5.94 9.19 -7.87
C VAL A 66 4.50 8.66 -7.91
N THR A 67 4.11 7.78 -6.97
CA THR A 67 2.71 7.34 -6.81
C THR A 67 1.73 8.51 -6.67
N ASN A 68 2.12 9.61 -6.00
CA ASN A 68 1.26 10.78 -5.84
C ASN A 68 0.98 11.45 -7.19
N VAL A 69 1.99 11.50 -8.08
CA VAL A 69 1.86 12.06 -9.43
C VAL A 69 0.88 11.22 -10.26
N ILE A 70 1.08 9.89 -10.26
CA ILE A 70 0.21 8.95 -10.99
C ILE A 70 -1.22 9.02 -10.45
N THR A 71 -1.38 9.14 -9.14
CA THR A 71 -2.70 9.26 -8.49
C THR A 71 -3.38 10.57 -8.88
N ALA A 72 -2.66 11.70 -8.86
CA ALA A 72 -3.21 13.00 -9.26
C ALA A 72 -3.67 12.99 -10.73
N LEU A 73 -2.86 12.45 -11.64
CA LEU A 73 -3.22 12.24 -13.05
C LEU A 73 -4.43 11.33 -13.20
N GLY A 74 -4.47 10.22 -12.46
CA GLY A 74 -5.59 9.29 -12.47
C GLY A 74 -6.88 9.93 -11.91
N GLU A 75 -6.79 10.81 -10.92
CA GLU A 75 -7.95 11.56 -10.42
C GLU A 75 -8.51 12.53 -11.47
N MET A 76 -7.64 13.18 -12.26
CA MET A 76 -8.07 14.04 -13.36
C MET A 76 -8.77 13.24 -14.45
N TYR A 77 -8.21 12.08 -14.83
CA TYR A 77 -8.77 11.27 -15.90
C TYR A 77 -10.07 10.55 -15.50
N LEU A 78 -10.09 9.91 -14.33
CA LEU A 78 -11.22 9.07 -13.89
C LEU A 78 -12.33 9.87 -13.22
N PHE A 79 -12.00 10.89 -12.44
CA PHE A 79 -12.95 11.65 -11.64
C PHE A 79 -13.13 13.09 -12.12
N LYS A 80 -12.50 13.48 -13.25
CA LYS A 80 -12.57 14.84 -13.83
C LYS A 80 -12.22 15.96 -12.84
N LYS A 81 -11.37 15.66 -11.86
CA LYS A 81 -10.88 16.64 -10.89
C LYS A 81 -9.84 17.55 -11.53
N HIS A 82 -9.79 18.80 -11.06
CA HIS A 82 -8.71 19.72 -11.40
C HIS A 82 -7.89 19.98 -10.15
N HIS A 83 -6.57 20.14 -10.32
CA HIS A 83 -5.64 20.39 -9.22
C HIS A 83 -4.99 21.78 -9.37
N ASP A 84 -4.80 22.49 -8.26
CA ASP A 84 -4.16 23.81 -8.21
C ASP A 84 -2.68 23.73 -8.64
N GLY A 85 -2.15 24.84 -9.18
CA GLY A 85 -0.75 24.94 -9.62
C GLY A 85 0.25 24.64 -8.50
N LYS A 86 -0.11 24.89 -7.23
CA LYS A 86 0.72 24.52 -6.07
C LYS A 86 0.85 23.01 -5.90
N VAL A 87 -0.20 22.25 -6.21
CA VAL A 87 -0.18 20.78 -6.19
C VAL A 87 0.77 20.29 -7.28
N TRP A 88 0.67 20.85 -8.48
CA TRP A 88 1.57 20.53 -9.59
C TRP A 88 3.04 20.86 -9.32
N ALA A 89 3.31 22.02 -8.71
CA ALA A 89 4.66 22.38 -8.28
C ALA A 89 5.22 21.35 -7.28
N ALA A 90 4.41 20.92 -6.31
CA ALA A 90 4.82 19.89 -5.35
C ALA A 90 5.12 18.53 -6.01
N LEU A 91 4.26 18.11 -6.93
CA LEU A 91 4.43 16.89 -7.70
C LEU A 91 5.70 16.93 -8.55
N PHE A 92 6.01 18.08 -9.16
CA PHE A 92 7.24 18.27 -9.92
C PHE A 92 8.49 18.15 -9.05
N LEU A 93 8.49 18.75 -7.85
CA LEU A 93 9.59 18.62 -6.88
C LEU A 93 9.80 17.15 -6.45
N MET A 94 8.73 16.38 -6.29
CA MET A 94 8.81 14.94 -5.99
C MET A 94 9.50 14.15 -7.12
N ILE A 95 9.20 14.49 -8.38
CA ILE A 95 9.83 13.85 -9.55
C ILE A 95 11.32 14.16 -9.57
N ILE A 96 11.71 15.44 -9.39
CA ILE A 96 13.12 15.84 -9.33
C ILE A 96 13.85 15.04 -8.24
N SER A 97 13.30 15.00 -7.02
CA SER A 97 13.88 14.22 -5.93
C SER A 97 14.05 12.74 -6.26
N ALA A 98 13.04 12.12 -6.90
CA ALA A 98 13.11 10.71 -7.27
C ALA A 98 14.22 10.45 -8.31
N ILE A 99 14.40 11.35 -9.27
CA ILE A 99 15.44 11.26 -10.30
C ILE A 99 16.82 11.50 -9.68
N THR A 100 17.02 12.59 -8.92
CA THR A 100 18.32 12.90 -8.31
C THR A 100 18.70 11.86 -7.27
N GLY A 101 17.75 11.37 -6.48
CA GLY A 101 17.95 10.26 -5.55
C GLY A 101 18.35 8.98 -6.26
N GLY A 102 17.77 8.71 -7.44
CA GLY A 102 18.13 7.56 -8.27
C GLY A 102 19.54 7.64 -8.82
N ILE A 103 19.93 8.80 -9.34
CA ILE A 103 21.28 9.04 -9.90
C ILE A 103 22.36 8.94 -8.82
N THR A 104 22.05 9.34 -7.59
CA THR A 104 22.99 9.39 -6.47
C THR A 104 22.94 8.14 -5.57
N ASP A 105 22.11 7.14 -5.90
CA ASP A 105 22.02 5.90 -5.13
C ASP A 105 23.26 5.03 -5.36
N LEU A 106 24.06 4.85 -4.32
CA LEU A 106 25.24 3.99 -4.33
C LEU A 106 24.89 2.51 -4.50
N SER A 107 23.65 2.12 -4.20
CA SER A 107 23.13 0.76 -4.32
C SER A 107 22.17 0.61 -5.51
N PHE A 108 22.32 1.43 -6.55
CA PHE A 108 21.42 1.44 -7.70
C PHE A 108 21.29 0.05 -8.34
N ASN A 109 20.04 -0.40 -8.50
CA ASN A 109 19.71 -1.64 -9.17
C ASN A 109 18.53 -1.44 -10.13
N ALA A 110 18.79 -1.45 -11.44
CA ALA A 110 17.77 -1.19 -12.47
C ALA A 110 16.54 -2.10 -12.36
N ILE A 111 16.73 -3.38 -12.01
CA ILE A 111 15.63 -4.35 -11.82
C ILE A 111 14.76 -3.92 -10.63
N GLY A 112 15.40 -3.55 -9.51
CA GLY A 112 14.70 -2.98 -8.37
C GLY A 112 13.89 -1.73 -8.71
N TYR A 113 14.48 -0.80 -9.47
CA TYR A 113 13.83 0.45 -9.83
C TYR A 113 12.65 0.23 -10.78
N ALA A 114 12.76 -0.75 -11.69
CA ALA A 114 11.65 -1.19 -12.53
C ALA A 114 10.50 -1.77 -11.69
N TRP A 115 10.80 -2.67 -10.73
CA TRP A 115 9.80 -3.21 -9.79
C TRP A 115 9.15 -2.11 -8.97
N GLN A 116 9.92 -1.12 -8.49
CA GLN A 116 9.38 -0.01 -7.73
C GLN A 116 8.49 0.90 -8.57
N THR A 117 8.84 1.12 -9.83
CA THR A 117 8.04 1.91 -10.76
C THR A 117 6.70 1.22 -11.03
N LEU A 118 6.71 -0.09 -11.30
CA LEU A 118 5.50 -0.88 -11.41
C LEU A 118 4.68 -0.86 -10.11
N ASN A 119 5.35 -0.93 -8.95
CA ASN A 119 4.70 -0.79 -7.65
C ASN A 119 3.99 0.56 -7.50
N CYS A 120 4.58 1.65 -7.97
CA CYS A 120 3.95 2.98 -7.94
C CYS A 120 2.67 3.02 -8.78
N PHE A 121 2.68 2.44 -9.98
CA PHE A 121 1.47 2.33 -10.81
C PHE A 121 0.39 1.51 -10.12
N LEU A 122 0.73 0.31 -9.62
CA LEU A 122 -0.24 -0.55 -8.92
C LEU A 122 -0.78 0.08 -7.63
N THR A 123 0.06 0.82 -6.89
CA THR A 123 -0.38 1.53 -5.68
C THR A 123 -1.39 2.63 -6.02
N ALA A 124 -1.12 3.42 -7.07
CA ALA A 124 -2.05 4.45 -7.52
C ALA A 124 -3.36 3.83 -8.03
N SER A 125 -3.27 2.81 -8.89
CA SER A 125 -4.43 2.06 -9.39
C SER A 125 -5.24 1.44 -8.26
N TYR A 126 -4.59 0.88 -7.23
CA TYR A 126 -5.28 0.34 -6.06
C TYR A 126 -6.09 1.42 -5.35
N SER A 127 -5.48 2.57 -5.04
CA SER A 127 -6.16 3.65 -4.31
C SER A 127 -7.38 4.21 -5.08
N LEU A 128 -7.25 4.38 -6.40
CA LEU A 128 -8.31 4.92 -7.26
C LEU A 128 -9.44 3.90 -7.47
N THR A 129 -9.07 2.64 -7.77
CA THR A 129 -10.04 1.55 -7.97
C THR A 129 -10.76 1.23 -6.67
N LEU A 130 -10.05 1.14 -5.54
CA LEU A 130 -10.64 0.87 -4.23
C LEU A 130 -11.71 1.90 -3.90
N ARG A 131 -11.44 3.19 -4.11
CA ARG A 131 -12.44 4.25 -3.91
C ARG A 131 -13.71 4.00 -4.71
N ARG A 132 -13.57 3.76 -6.02
CA ARG A 132 -14.71 3.50 -6.92
C ARG A 132 -15.47 2.22 -6.53
N VAL A 133 -14.73 1.18 -6.15
CA VAL A 133 -15.29 -0.12 -5.74
C VAL A 133 -16.04 0.01 -4.42
N MET A 134 -15.55 0.77 -3.44
CA MET A 134 -16.27 1.00 -2.18
C MET A 134 -17.63 1.65 -2.43
N ASP A 135 -17.73 2.63 -3.33
CA ASP A 135 -19.00 3.28 -3.68
C ASP A 135 -19.97 2.30 -4.36
N THR A 136 -19.46 1.46 -5.26
CA THR A 136 -20.25 0.45 -5.98
C THR A 136 -20.66 -0.70 -5.05
N ALA A 137 -19.78 -1.11 -4.14
CA ALA A 137 -19.99 -2.21 -3.21
C ALA A 137 -21.16 -1.91 -2.26
N LYS A 138 -21.32 -0.65 -1.83
CA LYS A 138 -22.47 -0.22 -1.02
C LYS A 138 -23.81 -0.54 -1.70
N GLN A 139 -23.91 -0.37 -3.02
CA GLN A 139 -25.14 -0.61 -3.78
C GLN A 139 -25.51 -2.10 -3.93
N VAL A 140 -24.51 -3.00 -3.87
CA VAL A 140 -24.71 -4.44 -4.04
C VAL A 140 -24.72 -5.22 -2.72
N THR A 141 -24.44 -4.54 -1.61
CA THR A 141 -24.43 -5.11 -0.26
C THR A 141 -25.86 -5.24 0.27
N LYS A 142 -26.18 -6.35 0.95
CA LYS A 142 -27.56 -6.64 1.40
C LYS A 142 -28.09 -5.60 2.39
N SER A 143 -27.24 -5.11 3.30
CA SER A 143 -27.60 -4.08 4.27
C SER A 143 -27.53 -2.65 3.72
N GLY A 144 -27.03 -2.45 2.49
CA GLY A 144 -26.79 -1.13 1.90
C GLY A 144 -25.59 -0.38 2.47
N ASN A 145 -24.86 -0.95 3.44
CA ASN A 145 -23.64 -0.36 3.99
C ASN A 145 -22.56 -1.43 4.20
N LEU A 146 -21.34 -1.17 3.75
CA LEU A 146 -20.22 -2.07 3.91
C LEU A 146 -19.29 -1.53 5.00
N ASN A 147 -19.35 -2.14 6.18
CA ASN A 147 -18.52 -1.73 7.31
C ASN A 147 -17.03 -2.09 7.11
N GLU A 148 -16.16 -1.50 7.92
CA GLU A 148 -14.70 -1.62 7.80
C GLU A 148 -14.23 -3.06 8.00
N PHE A 149 -14.81 -3.78 8.97
CA PHE A 149 -14.47 -5.19 9.21
C PHE A 149 -14.82 -6.07 8.02
N SER A 150 -15.94 -5.80 7.35
CA SER A 150 -16.35 -6.51 6.13
C SER A 150 -15.41 -6.22 4.97
N MET A 151 -14.99 -4.96 4.81
CA MET A 151 -13.99 -4.58 3.80
C MET A 151 -12.64 -5.27 4.06
N VAL A 152 -12.19 -5.32 5.32
CA VAL A 152 -10.97 -6.03 5.71
C VAL A 152 -11.10 -7.53 5.45
N LEU A 153 -12.22 -8.14 5.84
CA LEU A 153 -12.49 -9.56 5.63
C LEU A 153 -12.52 -9.90 4.13
N LEU A 154 -13.25 -9.13 3.33
CA LEU A 154 -13.27 -9.25 1.87
C LEU A 154 -11.86 -9.14 1.30
N ASN A 155 -11.12 -8.11 1.71
CA ASN A 155 -9.83 -7.84 1.12
C ASN A 155 -8.83 -8.97 1.39
N ASN A 156 -8.76 -9.43 2.64
CA ASN A 156 -7.85 -10.49 3.04
C ASN A 156 -8.29 -11.86 2.53
N THR A 157 -9.60 -12.17 2.55
CA THR A 157 -10.14 -13.46 2.09
C THR A 157 -9.89 -13.65 0.60
N LEU A 158 -10.16 -12.63 -0.23
CA LEU A 158 -9.93 -12.72 -1.68
C LEU A 158 -8.44 -12.73 -2.04
N SER A 159 -7.57 -12.25 -1.14
CA SER A 159 -6.12 -12.33 -1.32
C SER A 159 -5.55 -13.72 -1.04
N LEU A 160 -6.28 -14.59 -0.30
CA LEU A 160 -5.82 -15.96 -0.02
C LEU A 160 -5.69 -16.82 -1.29
N PRO A 161 -6.73 -16.98 -2.14
CA PRO A 161 -6.61 -17.78 -3.35
C PRO A 161 -5.58 -17.18 -4.33
N LEU A 162 -5.49 -15.86 -4.42
CA LEU A 162 -4.48 -15.17 -5.23
C LEU A 162 -3.06 -15.44 -4.70
N GLY A 163 -2.87 -15.37 -3.38
CA GLY A 163 -1.60 -15.67 -2.74
C GLY A 163 -1.19 -17.14 -2.92
N PHE A 164 -2.14 -18.07 -2.81
CA PHE A 164 -1.89 -19.49 -3.08
C PHE A 164 -1.49 -19.72 -4.54
N PHE A 165 -2.21 -19.10 -5.49
CA PHE A 165 -1.85 -19.15 -6.91
C PHE A 165 -0.42 -18.68 -7.15
N LEU A 166 0.01 -17.60 -6.49
CA LEU A 166 1.39 -17.10 -6.62
C LEU A 166 2.44 -18.06 -6.06
N ILE A 167 2.16 -18.76 -4.94
CA ILE A 167 3.07 -19.79 -4.41
C ILE A 167 3.32 -20.88 -5.46
N VAL A 168 2.27 -21.28 -6.19
CA VAL A 168 2.36 -22.27 -7.26
C VAL A 168 3.14 -21.71 -8.45
N VAL A 169 2.82 -20.50 -8.91
CA VAL A 169 3.48 -19.86 -10.08
C VAL A 169 4.97 -19.61 -9.84
N PHE A 170 5.35 -19.18 -8.64
CA PHE A 170 6.76 -18.96 -8.28
C PHE A 170 7.48 -20.25 -7.83
N ASN A 171 6.78 -21.39 -7.87
CA ASN A 171 7.30 -22.69 -7.44
C ASN A 171 7.97 -22.68 -6.06
N GLU A 172 7.35 -22.00 -5.09
CA GLU A 172 7.91 -21.85 -3.74
C GLU A 172 7.67 -23.09 -2.85
N VAL A 173 6.84 -24.04 -3.29
CA VAL A 173 6.44 -25.20 -2.49
C VAL A 173 7.65 -26.02 -2.03
N ASP A 174 8.58 -26.32 -2.92
CA ASP A 174 9.80 -27.08 -2.60
C ASP A 174 10.67 -26.36 -1.56
N TYR A 175 10.80 -25.03 -1.70
CA TYR A 175 11.55 -24.20 -0.77
C TYR A 175 10.90 -24.19 0.62
N LEU A 176 9.57 -24.02 0.67
CA LEU A 176 8.81 -24.00 1.92
C LEU A 176 8.88 -25.33 2.67
N LEU A 177 8.87 -26.47 1.97
CA LEU A 177 8.96 -27.79 2.61
C LEU A 177 10.36 -28.07 3.18
N ARG A 178 11.41 -27.50 2.57
CA ARG A 178 12.80 -27.75 2.96
C ARG A 178 13.35 -26.76 3.98
N THR A 179 12.77 -25.56 4.06
CA THR A 179 13.32 -24.52 4.94
C THR A 179 13.18 -24.88 6.42
N PRO A 180 14.26 -24.83 7.22
CA PRO A 180 14.18 -25.14 8.65
C PRO A 180 13.42 -24.07 9.43
N LEU A 181 13.22 -22.88 8.86
CA LEU A 181 12.53 -21.75 9.50
C LEU A 181 11.10 -22.11 9.91
N LEU A 182 10.38 -22.91 9.12
CA LEU A 182 9.00 -23.32 9.44
C LEU A 182 8.92 -24.27 10.65
N ARG A 183 10.05 -24.83 11.11
CA ARG A 183 10.11 -25.67 12.32
C ARG A 183 10.37 -24.88 13.59
N LEU A 184 10.75 -23.60 13.48
CA LEU A 184 11.12 -22.77 14.62
C LEU A 184 9.85 -22.12 15.23
N PRO A 185 9.58 -22.31 16.54
CA PRO A 185 8.46 -21.63 17.20
C PRO A 185 8.59 -20.10 17.19
N SER A 186 9.82 -19.59 17.30
CA SER A 186 10.12 -18.16 17.23
C SER A 186 9.73 -17.55 15.89
N PHE A 187 9.89 -18.29 14.78
CA PHE A 187 9.45 -17.85 13.47
C PHE A 187 7.93 -17.64 13.44
N TRP A 188 7.15 -18.61 13.92
CA TRP A 188 5.69 -18.50 13.96
C TRP A 188 5.21 -17.40 14.90
N LEU A 189 5.89 -17.16 16.02
CA LEU A 189 5.60 -16.05 16.92
C LEU A 189 5.75 -14.71 16.18
N VAL A 190 6.89 -14.47 15.55
CA VAL A 190 7.15 -13.21 14.80
C VAL A 190 6.20 -13.07 13.62
N MET A 191 5.96 -14.15 12.88
CA MET A 191 5.03 -14.15 11.74
C MET A 191 3.60 -13.84 12.17
N THR A 192 3.15 -14.39 13.29
CA THR A 192 1.80 -14.14 13.82
C THR A 192 1.68 -12.71 14.35
N PHE A 193 2.69 -12.21 15.06
CA PHE A 193 2.74 -10.81 15.48
C PHE A 193 2.71 -9.86 14.27
N SER A 194 3.45 -10.18 13.21
CA SER A 194 3.39 -9.41 11.96
C SER A 194 2.00 -9.47 11.30
N GLY A 195 1.29 -10.60 11.43
CA GLY A 195 -0.09 -10.76 10.96
C GLY A 195 -1.07 -9.87 11.73
N ILE A 196 -0.91 -9.78 13.06
CA ILE A 196 -1.71 -8.87 13.90
C ILE A 196 -1.46 -7.40 13.52
N LEU A 197 -0.20 -7.01 13.31
CA LEU A 197 0.12 -5.67 12.80
C LEU A 197 -0.43 -5.44 11.39
N GLY A 198 -0.39 -6.45 10.52
CA GLY A 198 -0.98 -6.40 9.18
C GLY A 198 -2.50 -6.21 9.20
N LEU A 199 -3.19 -6.87 10.13
CA LEU A 199 -4.62 -6.66 10.39
C LEU A 199 -4.88 -5.23 10.85
N ALA A 200 -4.10 -4.73 11.83
CA ALA A 200 -4.24 -3.36 12.34
C ALA A 200 -4.06 -2.31 11.22
N ILE A 201 -3.05 -2.49 10.36
CA ILE A 201 -2.82 -1.63 9.18
C ILE A 201 -3.99 -1.74 8.19
N SER A 202 -4.46 -2.95 7.90
CA SER A 202 -5.58 -3.16 6.97
C SER A 202 -6.86 -2.47 7.46
N PHE A 203 -7.18 -2.64 8.74
CA PHE A 203 -8.34 -2.00 9.36
C PHE A 203 -8.21 -0.48 9.38
N THR A 204 -7.11 0.05 9.92
CA THR A 204 -6.89 1.50 10.01
C THR A 204 -6.85 2.16 8.63
N SER A 205 -6.30 1.50 7.61
CA SER A 205 -6.27 2.01 6.23
C SER A 205 -7.68 2.09 5.62
N MET A 206 -8.48 1.03 5.76
CA MET A 206 -9.86 0.99 5.26
C MET A 206 -10.74 2.00 6.01
N TRP A 207 -10.64 2.04 7.34
CA TRP A 207 -11.34 3.02 8.17
C TRP A 207 -10.96 4.45 7.79
N PHE A 208 -9.67 4.75 7.65
CA PHE A 208 -9.22 6.08 7.29
C PHE A 208 -9.72 6.48 5.90
N LEU A 209 -9.63 5.58 4.91
CA LEU A 209 -10.11 5.85 3.56
C LEU A 209 -11.63 6.02 3.52
N HIS A 210 -12.37 5.28 4.34
CA HIS A 210 -13.83 5.38 4.47
C HIS A 210 -14.27 6.71 5.09
N GLN A 211 -13.59 7.17 6.13
CA GLN A 211 -13.90 8.43 6.83
C GLN A 211 -13.42 9.67 6.08
N THR A 212 -12.44 9.52 5.19
CA THR A 212 -11.80 10.66 4.50
C THR A 212 -12.00 10.59 2.98
N GLY A 213 -10.97 10.19 2.23
CA GLY A 213 -10.97 10.05 0.80
C GLY A 213 -9.56 9.80 0.27
N ALA A 214 -9.44 9.36 -0.99
CA ALA A 214 -8.17 8.96 -1.59
C ALA A 214 -7.08 10.03 -1.49
N THR A 215 -7.43 11.31 -1.65
CA THR A 215 -6.48 12.42 -1.57
C THR A 215 -5.89 12.59 -0.17
N THR A 216 -6.71 12.54 0.88
CA THR A 216 -6.26 12.64 2.28
C THR A 216 -5.49 11.39 2.71
N TYR A 217 -5.91 10.21 2.24
CA TYR A 217 -5.18 8.96 2.46
C TYR A 217 -3.78 9.01 1.81
N SER A 218 -3.67 9.48 0.57
CA SER A 218 -2.37 9.68 -0.10
C SER A 218 -1.49 10.72 0.58
N LEU A 219 -2.12 11.75 1.17
CA LEU A 219 -1.44 12.79 1.95
C LEU A 219 -0.81 12.20 3.22
N VAL A 220 -1.58 11.51 4.04
CA VAL A 220 -1.07 10.87 5.27
C VAL A 220 -0.04 9.80 4.92
N GLY A 221 -0.31 9.03 3.86
CA GLY A 221 0.67 8.09 3.31
C GLY A 221 1.99 8.76 2.94
N SER A 222 1.98 9.99 2.44
CA SER A 222 3.20 10.74 2.12
C SER A 222 3.93 11.27 3.36
N LEU A 223 3.21 11.58 4.44
CA LEU A 223 3.82 11.97 5.72
C LEU A 223 4.44 10.77 6.44
N ASN A 224 3.79 9.60 6.42
CA ASN A 224 4.29 8.36 7.03
C ASN A 224 5.61 7.88 6.41
N LYS A 225 5.94 8.33 5.19
CA LYS A 225 7.22 8.05 4.53
C LYS A 225 8.41 8.70 5.24
N ILE A 226 8.22 9.82 5.93
CA ILE A 226 9.30 10.53 6.62
C ILE A 226 9.91 9.65 7.73
N PRO A 227 9.13 9.21 8.75
CA PRO A 227 9.68 8.35 9.79
C PRO A 227 10.14 7.00 9.22
N LEU A 228 9.47 6.46 8.20
CA LEU A 228 9.87 5.20 7.56
C LEU A 228 11.25 5.29 6.90
N SER A 229 11.53 6.38 6.19
CA SER A 229 12.83 6.60 5.54
C SER A 229 13.94 6.78 6.57
N VAL A 230 13.70 7.62 7.60
CA VAL A 230 14.67 7.85 8.68
C VAL A 230 14.96 6.55 9.44
N ALA A 231 13.93 5.81 9.84
CA ALA A 231 14.09 4.51 10.48
C ALA A 231 14.80 3.51 9.56
N GLY A 232 14.49 3.52 8.26
CA GLY A 232 15.15 2.66 7.27
C GLY A 232 16.65 2.90 7.19
N ILE A 233 17.08 4.16 7.11
CA ILE A 233 18.51 4.51 7.07
C ILE A 233 19.21 4.11 8.38
N LEU A 234 18.61 4.44 9.53
CA LEU A 234 19.21 4.21 10.84
C LEU A 234 19.27 2.73 11.23
N LEU A 235 18.18 1.99 11.04
CA LEU A 235 18.08 0.58 11.47
C LEU A 235 18.85 -0.35 10.53
N PHE A 236 18.81 -0.11 9.21
CA PHE A 236 19.49 -0.97 8.23
C PHE A 236 20.90 -0.49 7.86
N LYS A 237 21.38 0.60 8.49
CA LYS A 237 22.72 1.18 8.28
C LYS A 237 23.06 1.33 6.79
N VAL A 238 22.12 1.87 6.02
CA VAL A 238 22.23 1.98 4.56
C VAL A 238 23.36 2.93 4.19
N PRO A 239 24.31 2.54 3.32
CA PRO A 239 25.37 3.44 2.86
C PRO A 239 24.72 4.58 2.06
N THR A 240 24.72 5.78 2.64
CA THR A 240 24.02 6.94 2.10
C THR A 240 25.04 8.06 1.89
N SER A 241 25.27 8.46 0.64
CA SER A 241 26.09 9.65 0.34
C SER A 241 25.38 10.93 0.79
N LEU A 242 26.12 12.03 0.97
CA LEU A 242 25.51 13.31 1.33
C LEU A 242 24.50 13.78 0.26
N GLU A 243 24.81 13.55 -1.03
CA GLU A 243 23.95 13.88 -2.16
C GLU A 243 22.66 13.04 -2.17
N ASN A 244 22.76 11.75 -1.86
CA ASN A 244 21.61 10.86 -1.76
C ASN A 244 20.73 11.23 -0.55
N ALA A 245 21.36 11.51 0.60
CA ALA A 245 20.65 11.98 1.80
C ALA A 245 19.92 13.30 1.53
N ALA A 246 20.56 14.25 0.84
CA ALA A 246 19.94 15.52 0.44
C ALA A 246 18.75 15.30 -0.51
N SER A 247 18.89 14.40 -1.49
CA SER A 247 17.80 14.05 -2.41
C SER A 247 16.61 13.39 -1.70
N ILE A 248 16.87 12.49 -0.75
CA ILE A 248 15.85 11.86 0.10
C ILE A 248 15.13 12.93 0.92
N PHE A 249 15.88 13.77 1.63
CA PHE A 249 15.33 14.84 2.46
C PHE A 249 14.47 15.81 1.64
N PHE A 250 14.97 16.22 0.47
CA PHE A 250 14.24 17.09 -0.45
C PHE A 250 12.92 16.46 -0.92
N GLY A 251 12.91 15.15 -1.23
CA GLY A 251 11.69 14.43 -1.61
C GLY A 251 10.66 14.33 -0.51
N LEU A 252 11.13 14.14 0.73
CA LEU A 252 10.28 14.14 1.91
C LEU A 252 9.66 15.52 2.14
N LEU A 253 10.43 16.60 1.99
CA LEU A 253 9.91 17.98 2.06
C LEU A 253 8.90 18.28 0.95
N ALA A 254 9.15 17.82 -0.28
CA ALA A 254 8.19 17.91 -1.38
C ALA A 254 6.88 17.16 -1.02
N GLY A 255 6.99 16.01 -0.33
CA GLY A 255 5.90 15.30 0.36
C GLY A 255 5.04 16.20 1.24
N VAL A 256 5.67 16.93 2.14
CA VAL A 256 4.99 17.86 3.06
C VAL A 256 4.37 19.03 2.30
N PHE A 257 5.05 19.56 1.28
CA PHE A 257 4.53 20.64 0.46
C PHE A 257 3.29 20.20 -0.33
N PHE A 258 3.31 19.01 -0.92
CA PHE A 258 2.16 18.38 -1.58
C PHE A 258 1.00 18.22 -0.61
N ALA A 259 1.27 17.72 0.60
CA ALA A 259 0.27 17.57 1.64
C ALA A 259 -0.41 18.92 1.95
N ARG A 260 0.37 19.97 2.20
CA ARG A 260 -0.15 21.31 2.48
C ARG A 260 -0.93 21.90 1.31
N ALA A 261 -0.43 21.74 0.09
CA ALA A 261 -1.11 22.22 -1.12
C ALA A 261 -2.49 21.57 -1.27
N LYS A 262 -2.57 20.25 -1.07
CA LYS A 262 -3.84 19.50 -1.12
C LYS A 262 -4.84 19.89 -0.04
N ILE A 263 -4.38 20.17 1.18
CA ILE A 263 -5.26 20.64 2.25
C ILE A 263 -5.87 22.00 1.89
N ARG A 264 -5.06 22.92 1.36
CA ARG A 264 -5.51 24.25 0.95
C ARG A 264 -6.50 24.18 -0.22
N GLU A 265 -6.23 23.34 -1.21
CA GLU A 265 -7.14 23.10 -2.33
C GLU A 265 -8.53 22.64 -1.85
N LYS A 266 -8.59 21.69 -0.91
CA LYS A 266 -9.87 21.23 -0.34
C LYS A 266 -10.60 22.30 0.47
N SER A 267 -9.87 23.22 1.13
CA SER A 267 -10.51 24.32 1.87
C SER A 267 -11.11 25.40 0.97
N GLN A 268 -10.75 25.42 -0.31
CA GLN A 268 -11.21 26.42 -1.29
C GLN A 268 -12.34 25.90 -2.19
N SER A 269 -12.64 24.59 -2.15
CA SER A 269 -13.73 23.92 -2.88
C SER A 269 -14.94 23.69 -2.00
#